data_AF-A0A4Y2FQ66-F1
#
_entry.id   AF-A0A4Y2FQ66-F1
#
_cell.length_a   1.000
_cell.length_b   1.000
_cell.length_c   1.000
_cell.angle_alpha   90.00
_cell.angle_beta   90.00
_cell.angle_gamma   90.00
#
_symmetry.space_group_name_H-M   'P 1'
#
loop_
_entity.id
_entity.type
_entity.pdbx_description
1 polymer ?
#
loop_
_entity_poly.entity_id
_entity_poly.type
_entity_poly.pdbx_seq_one_letter_code
_entity_poly.pdbx_strand_id
1 'polypeptide(L)'
;MDYAQHFYLQPTSIQSNSNKNQPSHKIQQFRLQKNSNLPWSTSSTTTTAIDIIQINLTKSKVATAHLAKLASEININHFLVQELYVKEGKIAGVPRKWYQWLSSNNKAGIISLPSTNNPIFICSTTNLTAIKIQTITGPVNLISAYSSPYVELQDTAQDLANLLTKIGPEQALIEADMNAPSTLWGYANNSPRGNIMEDLISGLNLHLLNEKN
;
A
#
# COMPACT_ATOMS: atom_id res chain seq x y z
N MET A 1 -8.02 -2.10 18.30
CA MET A 1 -8.30 -1.36 17.05
C MET A 1 -6.96 -1.22 16.38
N ASP A 2 -6.72 -2.03 15.35
CA ASP A 2 -5.45 -1.99 14.60
C ASP A 2 -5.62 -0.97 13.48
N TYR A 3 -4.89 0.13 13.58
CA TYR A 3 -4.82 1.16 12.56
C TYR A 3 -3.77 0.74 11.53
N ALA A 4 -4.19 0.68 10.27
CA ALA A 4 -3.31 0.56 9.10
C ALA A 4 -2.35 1.75 9.00
N GLN A 5 -1.14 1.52 8.52
CA GLN A 5 -0.06 2.51 8.39
C GLN A 5 0.27 2.77 6.92
N HIS A 6 0.36 4.05 6.56
CA HIS A 6 0.58 4.50 5.18
C HIS A 6 1.80 5.41 5.10
N PHE A 7 2.82 5.03 4.32
CA PHE A 7 4.03 5.83 4.12
C PHE A 7 4.24 6.12 2.63
N TYR A 8 4.70 7.32 2.33
CA TYR A 8 4.90 7.82 0.97
C TYR A 8 6.24 8.54 0.83
N LEU A 9 6.98 8.25 -0.24
CA LEU A 9 8.20 8.96 -0.62
C LEU A 9 7.91 9.92 -1.78
N GLN A 10 8.05 11.23 -1.56
CA GLN A 10 7.84 12.29 -2.56
C GLN A 10 9.07 12.50 -3.46
N PRO A 11 8.83 12.90 -4.72
CA PRO A 11 9.49 14.06 -5.31
C PRO A 11 8.43 15.14 -5.66
N THR A 12 8.44 16.21 -4.85
CA THR A 12 8.04 17.61 -5.10
C THR A 12 6.81 18.02 -5.94
N SER A 13 5.92 17.15 -6.44
CA SER A 13 4.79 17.63 -7.29
C SER A 13 3.47 16.83 -7.31
N ILE A 14 3.28 15.84 -6.45
CA ILE A 14 2.10 14.95 -6.48
C ILE A 14 1.26 15.12 -5.20
N GLN A 15 -0.06 15.26 -5.34
CA GLN A 15 -1.01 15.23 -4.22
C GLN A 15 -1.62 13.83 -4.08
N SER A 16 -1.72 13.36 -2.83
CA SER A 16 -2.44 12.14 -2.43
C SER A 16 -3.64 12.55 -1.59
N ASN A 17 -4.85 12.14 -1.97
CA ASN A 17 -6.06 12.38 -1.17
C ASN A 17 -6.65 11.07 -0.68
N SER A 18 -6.97 11.00 0.61
CA SER A 18 -7.77 9.93 1.19
C SER A 18 -9.26 10.22 0.93
N ASN A 19 -10.02 9.28 0.36
CA ASN A 19 -11.44 9.49 0.05
C ASN A 19 -12.33 8.86 1.15
N LYS A 20 -13.03 9.69 1.94
CA LYS A 20 -13.73 9.30 3.19
C LYS A 20 -15.12 8.66 2.99
N ASN A 21 -15.54 8.36 1.76
CA ASN A 21 -16.91 7.93 1.47
C ASN A 21 -17.18 6.41 1.61
N GLN A 22 -16.60 5.72 2.61
CA GLN A 22 -16.98 4.32 2.92
C GLN A 22 -17.10 4.05 4.43
N PRO A 23 -18.11 3.29 4.88
CA PRO A 23 -18.52 3.20 6.29
C PRO A 23 -17.67 2.23 7.14
N SER A 24 -16.55 1.70 6.64
CA SER A 24 -15.72 0.73 7.35
C SER A 24 -14.31 1.25 7.62
N HIS A 25 -13.95 1.42 8.89
CA HIS A 25 -12.63 1.86 9.37
C HIS A 25 -11.41 1.00 8.92
N LYS A 26 -11.64 -0.08 8.14
CA LYS A 26 -10.61 -1.02 7.66
C LYS A 26 -10.22 -0.84 6.20
N ILE A 27 -10.92 0.03 5.45
CA ILE A 27 -10.68 0.25 4.02
C ILE A 27 -10.31 1.71 3.84
N GLN A 28 -9.10 1.95 3.33
CA GLN A 28 -8.64 3.29 2.96
C GLN A 28 -8.35 3.32 1.46
N GLN A 29 -8.88 4.36 0.79
CA GLN A 29 -8.69 4.59 -0.65
C GLN A 29 -7.69 5.72 -0.84
N PHE A 30 -6.64 5.44 -1.61
CA PHE A 30 -5.63 6.42 -2.01
C PHE A 30 -5.67 6.66 -3.50
N ARG A 31 -5.51 7.93 -3.84
CA ARG A 31 -5.52 8.41 -5.22
C ARG A 31 -4.28 9.25 -5.49
N LEU A 32 -3.45 8.84 -6.45
CA LEU A 32 -2.29 9.60 -6.92
C LEU A 32 -2.66 10.40 -8.18
N GLN A 33 -2.48 11.73 -8.15
CA GLN A 33 -2.78 12.65 -9.26
C GLN A 33 -1.71 13.71 -9.48
N LYS A 34 -1.56 14.17 -10.73
CA LYS A 34 -0.69 15.30 -11.09
C LYS A 34 -1.41 16.64 -10.85
N ASN A 35 -0.76 17.58 -10.19
CA ASN A 35 -1.21 18.99 -10.19
C ASN A 35 -0.71 19.72 -11.43
N SER A 36 -1.61 20.33 -12.20
CA SER A 36 -1.24 21.24 -13.30
C SER A 36 -1.80 22.64 -13.06
N ASN A 37 -1.00 23.52 -12.46
CA ASN A 37 -1.24 24.98 -12.45
C ASN A 37 -0.47 25.69 -13.58
N LEU A 38 -0.43 25.11 -14.78
CA LEU A 38 0.23 25.70 -15.95
C LEU A 38 -0.85 26.20 -16.94
N PRO A 39 -0.87 27.49 -17.33
CA PRO A 39 -1.98 28.07 -18.11
C PRO A 39 -2.08 27.60 -19.57
N TRP A 40 -1.18 26.74 -20.04
CA TRP A 40 -1.17 26.26 -21.41
C TRP A 40 -0.68 24.82 -21.49
N SER A 41 -1.62 23.87 -21.47
CA SER A 41 -1.41 22.56 -22.07
C SER A 41 -2.71 22.11 -22.74
N THR A 42 -2.81 22.37 -24.05
CA THR A 42 -3.80 21.74 -24.94
C THR A 42 -3.35 20.32 -25.25
N SER A 43 -3.50 19.44 -24.28
CA SER A 43 -3.48 18.00 -24.50
C SER A 43 -4.52 17.41 -23.57
N SER A 44 -5.56 16.82 -24.15
CA SER A 44 -6.57 16.02 -23.49
C SER A 44 -5.92 14.72 -22.98
N THR A 45 -4.94 14.82 -22.08
CA THR A 45 -4.38 13.68 -21.38
C THR A 45 -5.28 13.40 -20.21
N THR A 46 -6.18 12.43 -20.36
CA THR A 46 -6.90 11.82 -19.24
C THR A 46 -5.90 11.51 -18.13
N THR A 47 -6.00 12.25 -17.02
CA THR A 47 -5.30 11.97 -15.78
C THR A 47 -5.76 10.59 -15.32
N THR A 48 -5.03 9.52 -15.65
CA THR A 48 -5.33 8.20 -15.10
C THR A 48 -4.79 8.18 -13.69
N ALA A 49 -5.58 8.74 -12.79
CA ALA A 49 -5.37 8.63 -11.37
C ALA A 49 -5.26 7.15 -11.00
N ILE A 50 -4.25 6.80 -10.22
CA ILE A 50 -4.10 5.43 -9.73
C ILE A 50 -4.83 5.33 -8.41
N ASP A 51 -5.86 4.50 -8.41
CA ASP A 51 -6.75 4.28 -7.28
C ASP A 51 -6.34 2.96 -6.59
N ILE A 52 -5.96 3.07 -5.31
CA ILE A 52 -5.39 1.99 -4.50
C ILE A 52 -6.23 1.81 -3.25
N ILE A 53 -6.43 0.56 -2.84
CA ILE A 53 -7.02 0.23 -1.54
C ILE A 53 -6.04 -0.53 -0.69
N GLN A 54 -5.81 -0.06 0.54
CA GLN A 54 -5.26 -0.90 1.59
C GLN A 54 -6.37 -1.58 2.40
N ILE A 55 -6.18 -2.87 2.68
CA ILE A 55 -7.02 -3.60 3.63
C ILE A 55 -6.31 -4.80 4.28
N ASN A 56 -6.42 -4.91 5.61
CA ASN A 56 -6.15 -6.17 6.30
C ASN A 56 -7.40 -7.08 6.25
N LEU A 57 -7.27 -8.25 5.63
CA LEU A 57 -8.36 -9.20 5.38
C LEU A 57 -8.62 -10.17 6.53
N THR A 58 -7.79 -10.19 7.58
CA THR A 58 -7.97 -11.03 8.78
C THR A 58 -8.16 -12.52 8.46
N LYS A 59 -7.51 -13.01 7.41
CA LYS A 59 -7.61 -14.36 6.82
C LYS A 59 -9.03 -14.78 6.44
N SER A 60 -9.92 -13.80 6.22
CA SER A 60 -11.33 -14.06 5.95
C SER A 60 -11.60 -14.27 4.46
N LYS A 61 -12.02 -15.49 4.11
CA LYS A 61 -12.48 -15.82 2.75
C LYS A 61 -13.61 -14.90 2.27
N VAL A 62 -14.51 -14.49 3.18
CA VAL A 62 -15.64 -13.61 2.87
C VAL A 62 -15.16 -12.19 2.58
N ALA A 63 -14.24 -11.66 3.40
CA ALA A 63 -13.64 -10.35 3.17
C ALA A 63 -12.88 -10.32 1.84
N THR A 64 -12.14 -11.39 1.53
CA THR A 64 -11.43 -11.53 0.25
C THR A 64 -12.39 -11.57 -0.94
N ALA A 65 -13.52 -12.29 -0.85
CA ALA A 65 -14.53 -12.33 -1.91
C ALA A 65 -15.20 -10.97 -2.15
N HIS A 66 -15.34 -10.15 -1.11
CA HIS A 66 -15.87 -8.79 -1.23
C HIS A 66 -14.97 -7.86 -2.06
N LEU A 67 -13.66 -8.13 -2.18
CA LEU A 67 -12.77 -7.34 -3.04
C LEU A 67 -13.23 -7.36 -4.50
N ALA A 68 -13.72 -8.51 -4.98
CA ALA A 68 -14.24 -8.65 -6.35
C ALA A 68 -15.49 -7.80 -6.58
N LYS A 69 -16.39 -7.76 -5.60
CA LYS A 69 -17.57 -6.90 -5.62
C LYS A 69 -17.18 -5.43 -5.62
N LEU A 70 -16.29 -5.04 -4.71
CA LEU A 70 -15.80 -3.66 -4.59
C LEU A 70 -15.13 -3.17 -5.89
N ALA A 71 -14.30 -4.01 -6.50
CA ALA A 71 -13.67 -3.71 -7.79
C ALA A 71 -14.64 -3.53 -8.97
N SER A 72 -15.88 -3.99 -8.85
CA SER A 72 -16.94 -3.75 -9.84
C SER A 72 -17.76 -2.48 -9.58
N GLU A 73 -17.72 -1.99 -8.35
CA GLU A 73 -18.51 -0.83 -7.90
C GLU A 73 -17.72 0.48 -7.98
N ILE A 74 -16.39 0.40 -7.85
CA ILE A 74 -15.52 1.57 -7.88
C ILE A 74 -14.30 1.34 -8.78
N ASN A 75 -13.78 2.43 -9.35
CA ASN A 75 -12.58 2.40 -10.18
C ASN A 75 -11.35 2.20 -9.29
N ILE A 76 -10.84 0.97 -9.23
CA ILE A 76 -9.62 0.60 -8.49
C ILE A 76 -8.62 -0.04 -9.45
N ASN A 77 -7.34 0.22 -9.24
CA ASN A 77 -6.25 -0.44 -9.97
C ASN A 77 -5.58 -1.53 -9.16
N HIS A 78 -5.36 -1.29 -7.85
CA HIS A 78 -4.61 -2.17 -6.97
C HIS A 78 -5.24 -2.32 -5.59
N PHE A 79 -5.09 -3.51 -5.01
CA PHE A 79 -5.26 -3.74 -3.59
C PHE A 79 -3.91 -4.09 -2.95
N LEU A 80 -3.56 -3.41 -1.86
CA LEU A 80 -2.44 -3.75 -1.00
C LEU A 80 -3.02 -4.37 0.26
N VAL A 81 -2.75 -5.66 0.46
CA VAL A 81 -3.55 -6.50 1.33
C VAL A 81 -2.70 -7.21 2.37
N GLN A 82 -3.20 -7.28 3.60
CA GLN A 82 -2.54 -7.99 4.71
C GLN A 82 -3.44 -9.10 5.28
N GLU A 83 -2.84 -10.07 5.97
CA GLU A 83 -3.51 -11.24 6.55
C GLU A 83 -4.45 -11.94 5.55
N LEU A 84 -3.87 -12.46 4.48
CA LEU A 84 -4.58 -13.05 3.35
C LEU A 84 -5.12 -14.44 3.65
N TYR A 85 -6.27 -14.79 3.05
CA TYR A 85 -6.71 -16.18 2.95
C TYR A 85 -6.08 -16.83 1.70
N VAL A 86 -5.02 -17.61 1.89
CA VAL A 86 -4.25 -18.23 0.80
C VAL A 86 -4.49 -19.74 0.74
N LYS A 87 -4.74 -20.27 -0.47
CA LYS A 87 -4.85 -21.70 -0.77
C LYS A 87 -4.02 -22.01 -2.01
N GLU A 88 -3.19 -23.06 -1.93
CA GLU A 88 -2.34 -23.50 -3.05
C GLU A 88 -1.46 -22.37 -3.62
N GLY A 89 -0.91 -21.53 -2.73
CA GLY A 89 -0.03 -20.41 -3.12
C GLY A 89 -0.73 -19.24 -3.82
N LYS A 90 -2.07 -19.19 -3.79
CA LYS A 90 -2.87 -18.10 -4.37
C LYS A 90 -3.87 -17.54 -3.38
N ILE A 91 -4.22 -16.26 -3.55
CA ILE A 91 -5.25 -15.62 -2.76
C ILE A 91 -6.60 -16.24 -3.15
N ALA A 92 -7.26 -16.87 -2.19
CA ALA A 92 -8.52 -17.57 -2.43
C ALA A 92 -9.70 -16.61 -2.28
N GLY A 93 -10.64 -16.65 -3.24
CA GLY A 93 -11.82 -15.77 -3.25
C GLY A 93 -11.73 -14.60 -4.22
N VAL A 94 -10.59 -14.39 -4.89
CA VAL A 94 -10.45 -13.39 -5.98
C VAL A 94 -10.42 -14.04 -7.37
N PRO A 95 -10.81 -13.33 -8.44
CA PRO A 95 -10.72 -13.82 -9.81
C PRO A 95 -9.29 -14.21 -10.21
N ARG A 96 -9.14 -15.39 -10.85
CA ARG A 96 -7.83 -15.90 -11.29
C ARG A 96 -7.11 -15.02 -12.31
N LYS A 97 -7.85 -14.19 -13.05
CA LYS A 97 -7.30 -13.24 -14.03
C LYS A 97 -6.58 -12.05 -13.40
N TRP A 98 -6.78 -11.82 -12.10
CA TRP A 98 -6.09 -10.75 -11.38
C TRP A 98 -4.66 -11.17 -11.10
N TYR A 99 -3.73 -10.25 -11.29
CA TYR A 99 -2.34 -10.47 -10.93
C TYR A 99 -2.20 -10.45 -9.41
N GLN A 100 -1.36 -11.33 -8.88
CA GLN A 100 -1.21 -11.54 -7.44
C GLN A 100 0.28 -11.74 -7.13
N TRP A 101 0.79 -10.99 -6.17
CA TRP A 101 2.11 -11.17 -5.60
C TRP A 101 1.98 -11.27 -4.09
N LEU A 102 2.76 -12.15 -3.47
CA LEU A 102 2.66 -12.49 -2.06
C LEU A 102 4.03 -12.37 -1.40
N SER A 103 4.06 -11.94 -0.14
CA SER A 103 5.20 -12.19 0.74
C SER A 103 5.39 -13.70 0.91
N SER A 104 6.62 -14.14 1.22
CA SER A 104 6.91 -15.58 1.30
C SER A 104 6.15 -16.29 2.42
N ASN A 105 5.76 -15.57 3.48
CA ASN A 105 4.88 -16.09 4.53
C ASN A 105 3.38 -15.94 4.24
N ASN A 106 3.00 -15.44 3.06
CA ASN A 106 1.63 -15.22 2.61
C ASN A 106 0.79 -14.25 3.46
N LYS A 107 1.42 -13.39 4.28
CA LYS A 107 0.71 -12.42 5.14
C LYS A 107 0.59 -11.03 4.54
N ALA A 108 1.39 -10.68 3.53
CA ALA A 108 1.23 -9.45 2.77
C ALA A 108 1.10 -9.78 1.28
N GLY A 109 0.42 -8.93 0.53
CA GLY A 109 0.20 -9.17 -0.89
C GLY A 109 -0.23 -7.94 -1.66
N ILE A 110 -0.04 -8.01 -2.97
CA ILE A 110 -0.51 -7.01 -3.92
C ILE A 110 -1.36 -7.71 -4.95
N ILE A 111 -2.56 -7.16 -5.17
CA ILE A 111 -3.49 -7.60 -6.21
C ILE A 111 -3.61 -6.48 -7.22
N SER A 112 -3.33 -6.76 -8.49
CA SER A 112 -3.56 -5.79 -9.58
C SER A 112 -4.68 -6.26 -10.49
N LEU A 113 -5.61 -5.36 -10.79
CA LEU A 113 -6.67 -5.63 -11.75
C LEU A 113 -6.11 -5.81 -13.17
N PRO A 114 -6.79 -6.58 -14.05
CA PRO A 114 -6.33 -6.81 -15.41
C PRO A 114 -6.29 -5.55 -16.28
N SER A 115 -7.02 -4.50 -15.88
CA SER A 115 -7.02 -3.19 -16.53
C SER A 115 -5.74 -2.38 -16.25
N THR A 116 -4.90 -2.81 -15.31
CA THR A 116 -3.68 -2.10 -14.96
C THR A 116 -2.54 -2.45 -15.91
N ASN A 117 -1.86 -1.42 -16.41
CA ASN A 117 -0.73 -1.57 -17.33
C ASN A 117 0.49 -2.22 -16.64
N ASN A 118 0.85 -3.41 -17.15
CA ASN A 118 2.11 -4.15 -16.96
C ASN A 118 2.86 -3.90 -15.63
N PRO A 119 2.31 -4.32 -14.48
CA PRO A 119 3.07 -4.27 -13.24
C PRO A 119 4.27 -5.23 -13.29
N ILE A 120 5.43 -4.75 -12.81
CA ILE A 120 6.68 -5.50 -12.81
C ILE A 120 6.96 -5.94 -11.37
N PHE A 121 7.17 -7.24 -11.16
CA PHE A 121 7.56 -7.75 -9.84
C PHE A 121 8.98 -7.28 -9.46
N ILE A 122 9.16 -6.79 -8.24
CA ILE A 122 10.47 -6.35 -7.74
C ILE A 122 11.07 -7.41 -6.83
N CYS A 123 10.35 -7.74 -5.75
CA CYS A 123 10.79 -8.71 -4.75
C CYS A 123 9.65 -9.16 -3.85
N SER A 124 9.94 -10.24 -3.12
CA SER A 124 9.16 -10.76 -2.02
C SER A 124 10.14 -11.13 -0.91
N THR A 125 9.90 -10.67 0.30
CA THR A 125 10.60 -11.11 1.52
C THR A 125 9.64 -11.86 2.42
N THR A 126 10.06 -12.19 3.63
CA THR A 126 9.19 -12.82 4.64
C THR A 126 7.89 -12.04 4.83
N ASN A 127 7.98 -10.73 5.04
CA ASN A 127 6.86 -9.92 5.55
C ASN A 127 6.36 -8.86 4.56
N LEU A 128 7.00 -8.71 3.40
CA LEU A 128 6.57 -7.74 2.39
C LEU A 128 6.71 -8.28 0.96
N THR A 129 6.00 -7.63 0.04
CA THR A 129 6.15 -7.84 -1.40
C THR A 129 6.04 -6.49 -2.11
N ALA A 130 6.74 -6.35 -3.24
CA ALA A 130 6.77 -5.10 -3.98
C ALA A 130 6.66 -5.31 -5.49
N ILE A 131 5.96 -4.37 -6.13
CA ILE A 131 5.85 -4.26 -7.59
C ILE A 131 6.14 -2.84 -8.04
N LYS A 132 6.57 -2.69 -9.28
CA LYS A 132 6.73 -1.40 -9.97
C LYS A 132 5.61 -1.22 -10.97
N ILE A 133 5.00 -0.05 -10.98
CA ILE A 133 3.99 0.34 -11.95
C ILE A 133 4.42 1.61 -12.68
N GLN A 134 4.00 1.75 -13.94
CA GLN A 134 4.20 2.98 -14.68
C GLN A 134 3.01 3.91 -14.47
N THR A 135 3.29 5.15 -14.09
CA THR A 135 2.28 6.21 -13.94
C THR A 135 2.57 7.35 -14.90
N ILE A 136 1.64 8.30 -15.04
CA ILE A 136 1.86 9.51 -15.86
C ILE A 136 2.98 10.41 -15.31
N THR A 137 3.31 10.28 -14.02
CA THR A 137 4.36 11.08 -13.34
C THR A 137 5.69 10.34 -13.24
N GLY A 138 5.76 9.08 -13.70
CA GLY A 138 6.95 8.24 -13.60
C GLY A 138 6.67 6.88 -12.96
N PRO A 139 7.70 6.03 -12.80
CA PRO A 139 7.56 4.76 -12.11
C PRO A 139 7.25 4.97 -10.62
N VAL A 140 6.34 4.17 -10.08
CA VAL A 140 6.01 4.11 -8.65
C VAL A 140 6.14 2.67 -8.17
N ASN A 141 6.83 2.48 -7.06
CA ASN A 141 6.99 1.19 -6.39
C ASN A 141 5.87 1.03 -5.35
N LEU A 142 4.99 0.07 -5.54
CA LEU A 142 3.95 -0.29 -4.57
C LEU A 142 4.48 -1.39 -3.66
N ILE A 143 4.41 -1.17 -2.35
CA ILE A 143 4.98 -2.06 -1.33
C ILE A 143 3.88 -2.39 -0.33
N SER A 144 3.51 -3.68 -0.25
CA SER A 144 2.62 -4.17 0.81
C SER A 144 3.44 -4.92 1.85
N ALA A 145 3.26 -4.56 3.13
CA ALA A 145 3.97 -5.18 4.24
C ALA A 145 3.03 -5.54 5.40
N TYR A 146 3.38 -6.57 6.15
CA TYR A 146 2.70 -6.97 7.38
C TYR A 146 3.72 -7.44 8.42
N SER A 147 3.74 -6.82 9.59
CA SER A 147 4.51 -7.29 10.75
C SER A 147 3.56 -7.74 11.84
N SER A 148 3.67 -9.02 12.23
CA SER A 148 2.84 -9.59 13.30
C SER A 148 3.14 -8.91 14.63
N PRO A 149 2.14 -8.70 15.51
CA PRO A 149 2.38 -8.13 16.83
C PRO A 149 3.26 -9.01 17.73
N TYR A 150 3.44 -10.29 17.37
CA TYR A 150 4.15 -11.30 18.16
C TYR A 150 5.59 -11.56 17.71
N VAL A 151 6.08 -10.86 16.69
CA VAL A 151 7.45 -11.01 16.18
C VAL A 151 8.16 -9.67 16.21
N GLU A 152 9.49 -9.69 16.26
CA GLU A 152 10.30 -8.47 16.21
C GLU A 152 10.03 -7.68 14.92
N LEU A 153 9.84 -6.36 15.07
CA LEU A 153 9.53 -5.46 13.96
C LEU A 153 10.76 -5.21 13.08
N GLN A 154 11.95 -5.29 13.68
CA GLN A 154 13.23 -4.86 13.17
C GLN A 154 13.58 -5.57 11.86
N ASP A 155 13.29 -6.86 11.75
CA ASP A 155 13.50 -7.61 10.51
C ASP A 155 12.68 -7.03 9.35
N THR A 156 11.42 -6.68 9.63
CA THR A 156 10.53 -6.11 8.59
C THR A 156 10.92 -4.67 8.26
N ALA A 157 11.35 -3.89 9.25
CA ALA A 157 11.85 -2.53 9.06
C ALA A 157 13.17 -2.53 8.25
N GLN A 158 14.07 -3.48 8.52
CA GLN A 158 15.33 -3.63 7.80
C GLN A 158 15.11 -4.08 6.35
N ASP A 159 14.21 -5.04 6.12
CA ASP A 159 13.80 -5.46 4.78
C ASP A 159 13.26 -4.27 3.98
N LEU A 160 12.43 -3.43 4.61
CA LEU A 160 11.88 -2.23 3.99
C LEU A 160 12.98 -1.21 3.68
N ALA A 161 13.87 -0.93 4.61
CA ALA A 161 15.01 -0.02 4.40
C ALA A 161 15.89 -0.50 3.23
N ASN A 162 16.24 -1.79 3.21
CA ASN A 162 17.04 -2.41 2.15
C ASN A 162 16.36 -2.28 0.78
N LEU A 163 15.04 -2.50 0.72
CA LEU A 163 14.27 -2.33 -0.50
C LEU A 163 14.28 -0.87 -0.96
N LEU A 164 14.07 0.08 -0.06
CA LEU A 164 14.08 1.52 -0.37
C LEU A 164 15.46 1.98 -0.87
N THR A 165 16.55 1.52 -0.25
CA THR A 165 17.91 1.75 -0.76
C THR A 165 18.10 1.15 -2.16
N LYS A 166 17.55 -0.04 -2.42
CA LYS A 166 17.68 -0.73 -3.72
C LYS A 166 16.91 -0.03 -4.84
N ILE A 167 15.70 0.48 -4.59
CA ILE A 167 14.94 1.23 -5.60
C ILE A 167 15.47 2.65 -5.79
N GLY A 168 16.29 3.15 -4.85
CA GLY A 168 16.97 4.43 -4.94
C GLY A 168 15.99 5.61 -4.93
N PRO A 169 16.14 6.60 -5.82
CA PRO A 169 15.33 7.82 -5.81
C PRO A 169 13.93 7.65 -6.43
N GLU A 170 13.56 6.43 -6.83
CA GLU A 170 12.24 6.18 -7.38
C GLU A 170 11.14 6.37 -6.33
N GLN A 171 9.94 6.75 -6.80
CA GLN A 171 8.80 6.93 -5.91
C GLN A 171 8.37 5.61 -5.29
N ALA A 172 7.92 5.65 -4.04
CA ALA A 172 7.38 4.48 -3.35
C ALA A 172 6.14 4.83 -2.55
N LEU A 173 5.13 3.97 -2.63
CA LEU A 173 3.97 3.94 -1.76
C LEU A 173 4.01 2.66 -0.94
N ILE A 174 4.02 2.80 0.38
CA ILE A 174 4.12 1.71 1.34
C ILE A 174 2.81 1.65 2.13
N GLU A 175 2.07 0.58 1.92
CA GLU A 175 0.81 0.31 2.62
C GLU A 175 1.04 -0.89 3.53
N ALA A 176 1.14 -0.63 4.83
CA ALA A 176 1.62 -1.59 5.79
C ALA A 176 0.67 -1.76 6.97
N ASP A 177 0.66 -2.95 7.55
CA ASP A 177 0.13 -3.17 8.89
C ASP A 177 1.28 -3.71 9.76
N MET A 178 1.95 -2.78 10.45
CA MET A 178 3.13 -3.10 11.23
C MET A 178 2.82 -3.39 12.69
N ASN A 179 1.54 -3.35 13.11
CA ASN A 179 1.15 -3.51 14.51
C ASN A 179 2.00 -2.63 15.46
N ALA A 180 2.21 -1.38 15.08
CA ALA A 180 3.05 -0.44 15.80
C ALA A 180 2.22 0.80 16.18
N PRO A 181 1.60 0.83 17.36
CA PRO A 181 0.90 2.01 17.86
C PRO A 181 1.81 3.25 17.95
N SER A 182 1.37 4.38 17.38
CA SER A 182 1.99 5.71 17.48
C SER A 182 0.94 6.83 17.38
N THR A 183 1.20 7.92 18.09
CA THR A 183 0.45 9.17 18.02
C THR A 183 0.56 9.88 16.66
N LEU A 184 1.58 9.58 15.84
CA LEU A 184 1.73 10.15 14.50
C LEU A 184 0.60 9.72 13.57
N TRP A 185 0.16 8.46 13.64
CA TRP A 185 -0.94 7.90 12.85
C TRP A 185 -2.19 7.59 13.67
N GLY A 186 -2.41 8.33 14.77
CA GLY A 186 -3.72 8.43 15.41
C GLY A 186 -3.97 7.54 16.63
N TYR A 187 -2.96 6.84 17.18
CA TYR A 187 -3.12 6.18 18.47
C TYR A 187 -2.99 7.19 19.63
N ALA A 188 -3.56 6.83 20.79
CA ALA A 188 -3.44 7.65 22.00
C ALA A 188 -2.01 7.72 22.55
N ASN A 189 -1.23 6.65 22.36
CA ASN A 189 0.12 6.51 22.91
C ASN A 189 1.06 5.85 21.90
N ASN A 190 2.35 6.11 22.07
CA ASN A 190 3.41 5.41 21.36
C ASN A 190 3.72 4.07 22.02
N SER A 191 4.09 3.09 21.20
CA SER A 191 4.66 1.81 21.62
C SER A 191 6.14 1.74 21.25
N PRO A 192 6.94 0.82 21.82
CA PRO A 192 8.31 0.60 21.37
C PRO A 192 8.40 0.30 19.87
N ARG A 193 7.45 -0.47 19.33
CA ARG A 193 7.32 -0.73 17.89
C ARG A 193 6.98 0.54 17.10
N GLY A 194 6.13 1.39 17.66
CA GLY A 194 5.82 2.72 17.14
C GLY A 194 7.08 3.55 16.96
N ASN A 195 7.89 3.66 18.01
CA ASN A 195 9.14 4.43 17.98
C ASN A 195 10.10 3.93 16.90
N ILE A 196 10.25 2.60 16.73
CA ILE A 196 11.07 2.02 15.64
C ILE A 196 10.57 2.46 14.26
N MET A 197 9.25 2.48 14.04
CA MET A 197 8.68 2.96 12.78
C MET A 197 8.88 4.47 12.61
N GLU A 198 8.72 5.26 13.68
CA GLU A 198 8.99 6.70 13.64
C GLU A 198 10.45 7.01 13.25
N ASP A 199 11.40 6.29 13.85
CA ASP A 199 12.82 6.40 13.53
C ASP A 199 13.09 6.01 12.07
N LEU A 200 12.45 4.94 11.57
CA LEU A 200 12.56 4.51 10.17
C LEU A 200 12.01 5.57 9.21
N ILE A 201 10.83 6.12 9.50
CA ILE A 201 10.18 7.18 8.71
C ILE A 201 11.10 8.39 8.64
N SER A 202 11.60 8.84 9.79
CA SER A 202 12.51 9.99 9.85
C SER A 202 13.83 9.71 9.15
N GLY A 203 14.43 8.53 9.39
CA GLY A 203 15.73 8.16 8.84
C GLY A 203 15.73 7.98 7.33
N LEU A 204 14.59 7.62 6.75
CA LEU A 204 14.41 7.45 5.30
C LEU A 204 13.65 8.61 4.64
N ASN A 205 13.38 9.69 5.39
CA ASN A 205 12.60 10.84 4.93
C ASN A 205 11.25 10.46 4.29
N LEU A 206 10.55 9.49 4.90
CA LEU A 206 9.21 9.10 4.48
C LEU A 206 8.19 10.14 4.97
N HIS A 207 7.15 10.36 4.18
CA HIS A 207 6.00 11.19 4.53
C HIS A 207 4.81 10.30 4.90
N LEU A 208 4.18 10.60 6.03
CA LEU A 208 2.98 9.89 6.46
C LEU A 208 1.77 10.38 5.66
N LEU A 209 0.94 9.45 5.19
CA LEU A 209 -0.33 9.78 4.51
C LEU A 209 -1.56 9.62 5.40
N ASN A 210 -1.43 9.00 6.57
CA ASN A 210 -2.51 8.91 7.54
C ASN A 210 -2.99 10.32 7.94
N GLU A 211 -4.30 10.56 7.87
CA GLU A 211 -4.93 11.73 8.48
C GLU A 211 -5.34 11.42 9.92
N LYS A 212 -5.13 12.37 10.83
CA LYS A 212 -5.69 12.29 12.19
C LYS A 212 -7.21 12.49 12.11
N ASN A 213 -7.95 11.64 12.80
CA ASN A 213 -9.40 11.79 12.97
C ASN A 213 -9.73 12.86 14.02
#